data_AF-A0AAV3XPG7-F1
#
_entry.id   AF-A0AAV3XPG7-F1
#
_cell.length_a   1.000
_cell.length_b   1.000
_cell.length_c   1.000
_cell.angle_alpha   90.00
_cell.angle_beta   90.00
_cell.angle_gamma   90.00
#
_symmetry.space_group_name_H-M   'P 1'
#
loop_
_entity.id
_entity.type
_entity.pdbx_description
1 polymer ?
#
loop_
_entity_poly.entity_id
_entity_poly.type
_entity_poly.pdbx_seq_one_letter_code
_entity_poly.pdbx_strand_id
1 'polypeptide(L)'
;MAVATYPKQALKLIEGKVGFPMGQLCKAWFGVDAFWLKMPSNLGFEDIKEVRILPRNRCFYAEWVYLQKTALVELDSSRALGIDTGLVNWLT
;
A
#
# COMPACT_ATOMS: atom_id res chain seq x y z
N MET A 1 -18.15 7.12 0.88
CA MET A 1 -17.20 7.40 -0.22
C MET A 1 -16.48 6.09 -0.53
N ALA A 2 -16.39 5.68 -1.80
CA ALA A 2 -15.93 4.34 -2.17
C ALA A 2 -14.41 4.25 -2.28
N VAL A 3 -13.84 3.10 -1.94
CA VAL A 3 -12.42 2.78 -2.17
C VAL A 3 -12.26 2.35 -3.62
N ALA A 4 -11.26 2.91 -4.31
CA ALA A 4 -10.87 2.43 -5.65
C ALA A 4 -9.66 1.50 -5.52
N THR A 5 -9.75 0.29 -6.06
CA THR A 5 -8.70 -0.71 -5.98
C THR A 5 -8.12 -0.97 -7.37
N TYR A 6 -6.80 -0.93 -7.46
CA TYR A 6 -6.04 -1.21 -8.68
C TYR A 6 -5.18 -2.45 -8.48
N PRO A 7 -5.52 -3.60 -9.09
CA PRO A 7 -4.62 -4.75 -9.10
C PRO A 7 -3.36 -4.40 -9.91
N LYS A 8 -2.23 -5.03 -9.60
CA LYS A 8 -0.93 -4.77 -10.27
C LYS A 8 -1.03 -4.73 -11.80
N GLN A 9 -1.80 -5.63 -12.40
CA GLN A 9 -2.00 -5.72 -13.85
C GLN A 9 -2.59 -4.45 -14.50
N ALA A 10 -3.30 -3.61 -13.73
CA ALA A 10 -3.85 -2.36 -14.20
C ALA A 10 -2.86 -1.18 -14.06
N LEU A 11 -1.78 -1.36 -13.29
CA LEU A 11 -0.79 -0.34 -13.00
C LEU A 11 0.37 -0.41 -14.00
N LYS A 12 0.97 0.76 -14.28
CA LYS A 12 2.17 0.85 -15.13
C LYS A 12 3.23 1.66 -14.41
N LEU A 13 4.46 1.16 -14.38
CA LEU A 13 5.62 1.92 -13.92
C LEU A 13 6.32 2.54 -15.12
N ILE A 14 6.38 3.87 -15.18
CA ILE A 14 7.11 4.63 -16.21
C ILE A 14 7.92 5.70 -15.50
N GLU A 15 9.24 5.73 -15.74
CA GLU A 15 10.14 6.75 -15.20
C GLU A 15 10.02 6.94 -13.67
N GLY A 16 9.88 5.84 -12.92
CA GLY A 16 9.77 5.89 -11.46
C GLY A 16 8.42 6.40 -10.93
N LYS A 17 7.40 6.54 -11.80
CA LYS A 17 6.02 6.88 -11.43
C LYS A 17 5.07 5.74 -11.79
N VAL A 18 4.11 5.48 -10.91
CA VAL A 18 3.04 4.52 -11.12
C VAL A 18 1.82 5.24 -11.66
N GLY A 19 1.34 4.79 -12.81
CA GLY A 19 0.13 5.28 -13.47
C GLY A 19 -1.11 4.51 -13.05
N PHE A 20 -2.18 5.25 -12.74
CA PHE A 20 -3.46 4.75 -12.27
C PHE A 20 -4.54 5.13 -13.28
N PRO A 21 -5.08 4.18 -14.06
CA PRO A 21 -6.06 4.49 -15.10
C PRO A 21 -7.37 5.02 -14.52
N MET A 22 -7.95 6.03 -15.16
CA MET A 22 -9.19 6.67 -14.72
C MET A 22 -10.44 6.18 -15.49
N GLY A 23 -10.26 5.25 -16.43
CA GLY A 23 -11.33 4.67 -17.24
C GLY A 23 -11.70 5.51 -18.47
N GLN A 24 -12.46 4.93 -19.39
CA GLN A 24 -12.78 5.56 -20.69
C GLN A 24 -13.66 6.80 -20.54
N LEU A 25 -14.61 6.80 -19.61
CA LEU A 25 -15.48 7.94 -19.36
C LEU A 25 -14.70 9.15 -18.85
N CYS A 26 -13.78 8.96 -17.89
CA CYS A 26 -12.93 10.05 -17.42
C CYS A 26 -12.04 10.62 -18.54
N LYS A 27 -11.50 9.75 -19.40
CA LYS A 27 -10.74 10.19 -20.57
C LYS A 27 -11.59 11.00 -21.54
N ALA A 28 -12.79 10.53 -21.86
CA ALA A 28 -13.67 11.19 -22.82
C ALA A 28 -14.21 12.53 -22.30
N TRP A 29 -14.50 12.62 -21.01
CA TRP A 29 -15.16 13.80 -20.41
C TRP A 29 -14.16 14.84 -19.90
N PHE A 30 -13.02 14.40 -19.37
CA PHE A 30 -12.03 15.27 -18.72
C PHE A 30 -10.68 15.29 -19.43
N GLY A 31 -10.47 14.46 -20.46
CA GLY A 31 -9.17 14.34 -21.13
C GLY A 31 -8.10 13.64 -20.27
N VAL A 32 -8.46 13.11 -19.10
CA VAL A 32 -7.54 12.46 -18.15
C VAL A 32 -7.65 10.95 -18.29
N ASP A 33 -6.59 10.32 -18.79
CA ASP A 33 -6.52 8.87 -18.96
C ASP A 33 -5.99 8.14 -17.71
N ALA A 34 -5.05 8.76 -17.01
CA ALA A 34 -4.47 8.27 -15.76
C ALA A 34 -3.97 9.43 -14.88
N PHE A 35 -3.86 9.18 -13.57
CA PHE A 35 -3.02 9.99 -12.70
C PHE A 35 -1.74 9.24 -12.33
N TRP A 36 -0.72 9.98 -11.87
CA TRP A 36 0.62 9.44 -11.65
C TRP A 36 1.11 9.77 -10.25
N LEU A 37 1.61 8.75 -9.54
CA LEU A 37 2.27 8.92 -8.24
C LEU A 37 3.72 8.46 -8.33
N LYS A 38 4.63 9.11 -7.60
CA LYS A 38 6.00 8.63 -7.47
C LYS A 38 6.01 7.26 -6.76
N MET A 39 6.80 6.32 -7.26
CA MET A 39 6.98 5.03 -6.60
C MET A 39 7.61 5.25 -5.21
N PRO A 40 7.07 4.66 -4.14
CA PRO A 40 7.70 4.69 -2.82
C PRO A 40 9.12 4.09 -2.89
N SER A 41 10.08 4.76 -2.26
CA SER A 41 11.50 4.40 -2.34
C SER A 41 11.87 3.11 -1.61
N ASN A 42 10.99 2.61 -0.75
CA ASN A 42 11.21 1.44 0.09
C ASN A 42 10.51 0.16 -0.44
N LEU A 43 9.85 0.22 -1.60
CA LEU A 43 9.15 -0.93 -2.19
C LEU A 43 9.58 -1.15 -3.64
N GLY A 44 9.76 -2.41 -4.02
CA GLY A 44 9.86 -2.82 -5.43
C GLY A 44 8.48 -2.85 -6.08
N PHE A 45 8.38 -2.44 -7.35
CA PHE A 45 7.11 -2.49 -8.09
C PHE A 45 6.67 -3.94 -8.35
N GLU A 46 7.63 -4.84 -8.44
CA GLU A 46 7.47 -6.27 -8.57
C GLU A 46 6.73 -6.92 -7.38
N ASP A 47 6.91 -6.40 -6.18
CA ASP A 47 6.31 -6.94 -4.96
C ASP A 47 4.88 -6.45 -4.72
N ILE A 48 4.47 -5.40 -5.42
CA ILE A 48 3.12 -4.83 -5.33
C ILE A 48 2.09 -5.84 -5.88
N LYS A 49 1.07 -6.13 -5.08
CA LYS A 49 -0.10 -6.92 -5.48
C LYS A 49 -1.24 -6.02 -5.93
N GLU A 50 -1.48 -4.95 -5.20
CA GLU A 50 -2.51 -3.96 -5.49
C GLU A 50 -2.19 -2.62 -4.83
N VAL A 51 -2.83 -1.57 -5.32
CA VAL A 51 -2.85 -0.26 -4.68
C VAL A 51 -4.28 0.19 -4.50
N ARG A 52 -4.62 0.69 -3.31
CA ARG A 52 -5.97 1.19 -2.99
C ARG A 52 -5.92 2.69 -2.78
N ILE A 53 -6.87 3.40 -3.37
CA ILE A 53 -7.07 4.83 -3.14
C ILE A 53 -8.19 4.99 -2.12
N LEU A 54 -7.83 5.43 -0.91
CA LEU A 54 -8.76 5.58 0.20
C LEU A 54 -9.04 7.05 0.48
N PRO A 55 -10.30 7.47 0.46
CA PRO A 55 -10.65 8.78 0.97
C PRO A 55 -10.78 8.76 2.49
N ARG A 56 -9.84 9.40 3.19
CA ARG A 56 -9.83 9.53 4.65
C ARG A 56 -9.35 10.92 5.03
N ASN A 57 -9.86 11.48 6.12
CA ASN A 57 -9.38 12.76 6.67
C ASN A 57 -9.33 13.91 5.64
N ARG A 58 -10.34 13.99 4.75
CA ARG A 58 -10.41 14.98 3.65
C ARG A 58 -9.25 14.92 2.64
N CYS A 59 -8.53 13.80 2.59
CA CYS A 59 -7.46 13.52 1.63
C CYS A 59 -7.65 12.14 0.99
N PHE A 60 -6.88 11.89 -0.07
CA PHE A 60 -6.75 10.57 -0.68
C PHE A 60 -5.41 9.95 -0.29
N TYR A 61 -5.45 8.73 0.22
CA TYR A 61 -4.28 7.93 0.54
C TYR A 61 -4.09 6.87 -0.53
N ALA A 62 -2.84 6.67 -0.98
CA ALA A 62 -2.46 5.51 -1.77
C ALA A 62 -1.89 4.45 -0.81
N GLU A 63 -2.64 3.38 -0.60
CA GLU A 63 -2.24 2.25 0.22
C GLU A 63 -1.66 1.15 -0.67
N TRP A 64 -0.38 0.88 -0.47
CA TRP A 64 0.38 -0.09 -1.25
C TRP A 64 0.34 -1.45 -0.56
N VAL A 65 -0.24 -2.44 -1.22
CA VAL A 65 -0.29 -3.81 -0.72
C VAL A 65 0.77 -4.62 -1.45
N TYR A 66 1.69 -5.21 -0.69
CA TYR A 66 2.84 -5.92 -1.24
C TYR A 66 3.13 -7.20 -0.46
N LEU A 67 3.86 -8.13 -1.08
CA LEU A 67 4.31 -9.32 -0.39
C LEU A 67 5.48 -8.98 0.53
N GLN A 68 5.33 -9.23 1.83
CA GLN A 68 6.44 -9.19 2.77
C GLN A 68 7.02 -10.60 2.91
N LYS A 69 8.32 -10.75 2.69
CA LYS A 69 9.01 -12.01 2.94
C LYS A 69 9.07 -12.25 4.45
N THR A 70 8.59 -13.40 4.91
CA THR A 70 8.78 -13.83 6.29
C THR A 70 10.27 -14.05 6.53
N ALA A 71 10.85 -13.33 7.48
CA ALA A 71 12.20 -13.62 7.94
C ALA A 71 12.14 -14.87 8.82
N LEU A 72 12.81 -15.95 8.40
CA LEU A 72 13.10 -17.07 9.29
C LEU A 72 14.24 -16.62 10.19
N VAL A 73 13.91 -16.30 11.44
CA VAL A 73 14.88 -15.91 12.46
C VAL A 73 15.02 -17.08 13.42
N GLU A 74 16.26 -17.54 13.64
CA GLU A 74 16.54 -18.46 14.74
C GLU A 74 16.39 -17.71 16.06
N LEU A 75 15.41 -18.13 16.87
CA LEU A 75 15.14 -17.52 18.17
C LEU A 75 15.85 -18.30 19.27
N ASP A 76 16.49 -17.58 20.18
CA ASP A 76 17.08 -18.14 21.39
C ASP A 76 15.98 -18.34 22.44
N SER A 77 15.62 -19.61 22.70
CA SER A 77 14.57 -19.97 23.66
C SER A 77 14.91 -19.59 25.11
N SER A 78 16.19 -19.32 25.42
CA SER A 78 16.60 -18.82 26.73
C SER A 78 16.28 -17.33 26.94
N ARG A 79 15.90 -16.61 25.88
CA ARG A 79 15.59 -15.17 25.88
C ARG A 79 14.13 -14.90 25.59
N ALA A 80 13.24 -15.53 26.35
CA ALA A 80 11.80 -15.28 26.23
C ALA A 80 11.40 -13.92 26.86
N LEU A 81 10.54 -13.18 26.17
CA LEU A 81 9.87 -11.98 26.69
C LEU A 81 8.40 -12.30 26.93
N GLY A 82 7.95 -12.20 28.18
CA GLY A 82 6.53 -12.17 28.52
C GLY A 82 5.98 -10.77 28.31
N ILE A 83 4.82 -10.64 27.67
CA ILE A 83 4.11 -9.38 27.50
C ILE A 83 2.77 -9.52 28.20
N ASP A 84 2.49 -8.67 29.19
CA ASP A 84 1.21 -8.63 29.90
C ASP A 84 0.53 -7.27 29.72
N THR A 85 -0.76 -7.26 29.37
CA THR A 85 -1.54 -6.02 29.31
C THR A 85 -1.99 -5.69 30.73
N GLY A 86 -1.24 -4.82 31.41
CA GLY A 86 -1.53 -4.44 32.79
C GLY A 86 -2.87 -3.72 32.95
N LEU A 87 -3.36 -3.63 34.19
CA LEU A 87 -4.64 -2.98 34.51
C LEU A 87 -4.57 -1.44 34.47
N VAL A 88 -3.37 -0.87 34.62
CA VAL A 88 -3.13 0.59 34.75
C VAL A 88 -2.12 1.11 33.72
N ASN A 89 -1.50 0.22 32.94
CA ASN A 89 -0.59 0.53 31.85
C ASN A 89 -0.88 -0.38 30.65
N TRP A 90 -0.70 0.13 29.44
CA TRP A 90 -1.06 -0.60 28.22
C TRP A 90 -0.18 -1.84 27.95
N LEU A 91 1.00 -1.94 28.56
CA LEU A 91 1.93 -3.06 28.43
C LEU A 91 2.89 -3.11 29.63
N THR A 92 3.13 -4.30 30.19
CA THR A 92 4.17 -4.61 31.19
C THR A 92 5.04 -5.76 30.73
#